data_AF-A0A9E2U5R5-F1
#
_entry.id   AF-A0A9E2U5R5-F1
#
_cell.length_a   1.000
_cell.length_b   1.000
_cell.length_c   1.000
_cell.angle_alpha   90.00
_cell.angle_beta   90.00
_cell.angle_gamma   90.00
#
_symmetry.space_group_name_H-M   'P 1'
#
loop_
_entity.id
_entity.type
_entity.pdbx_description
1 polymer ?
#
loop_
_entity_poly.entity_id
_entity_poly.type
_entity_poly.pdbx_seq_one_letter_code
_entity_poly.pdbx_strand_id
1 'polypeptide(L)' 'MVVSAQHLASEVGVRILKAGGNVVDAAVAVGYALAVVDPCCGNLGGGGFMTIR' A
#
# COMPACT_ATOMS: atom_id res chain seq x y z
N MET A 1 10.57 1.39 -6.30
CA MET A 1 10.10 2.68 -5.75
C MET A 1 8.65 2.49 -5.31
N VAL A 2 8.25 3.02 -4.16
CA VAL A 2 6.87 2.97 -3.66
C VAL A 2 6.43 4.40 -3.38
N VAL A 3 5.25 4.79 -3.86
CA VAL A 3 4.70 6.14 -3.70
C VAL A 3 3.24 6.01 -3.31
N SER A 4 2.80 6.80 -2.33
CA SER A 4 1.41 6.89 -1.90
C SER A 4 1.11 8.28 -1.33
N ALA A 5 -0.17 8.56 -1.04
CA ALA A 5 -0.59 9.83 -0.42
C ALA A 5 -0.12 10.01 1.04
N GLN A 6 0.41 8.96 1.68
CA GLN A 6 0.83 8.97 3.07
C GLN A 6 2.19 8.28 3.25
N HIS A 7 3.16 9.00 3.85
CA HIS A 7 4.54 8.54 4.00
C HIS A 7 4.65 7.20 4.76
N LEU A 8 3.87 6.99 5.83
CA LEU A 8 3.87 5.74 6.58
C LEU A 8 3.47 4.53 5.70
N ALA A 9 2.51 4.72 4.80
CA ALA A 9 2.12 3.66 3.86
C ALA A 9 3.21 3.41 2.82
N SER A 10 3.87 4.46 2.31
CA SER A 10 5.02 4.29 1.41
C SER A 10 6.17 3.52 2.08
N GLU A 11 6.48 3.83 3.34
CA GLU A 11 7.47 3.11 4.14
C GLU A 11 7.13 1.64 4.34
N VAL A 12 5.85 1.32 4.61
CA VAL A 12 5.37 -0.07 4.68
C VAL A 12 5.68 -0.83 3.39
N GLY A 13 5.34 -0.27 2.22
CA GLY A 13 5.63 -0.93 0.95
C GLY A 13 7.13 -1.13 0.71
N VAL A 14 7.97 -0.14 1.07
CA VAL A 14 9.44 -0.30 1.00
C VAL A 14 9.93 -1.41 1.92
N ARG A 15 9.38 -1.53 3.14
CA ARG A 15 9.73 -2.61 4.07
C ARG A 15 9.38 -3.98 3.51
N ILE A 16 8.22 -4.13 2.86
CA ILE A 16 7.82 -5.40 2.24
C ILE A 16 8.76 -5.81 1.11
N LEU A 17 9.12 -4.86 0.23
CA LEU A 17 10.10 -5.13 -0.82
C LEU A 17 11.47 -5.53 -0.24
N LYS A 18 11.91 -4.85 0.83
CA LYS A 18 13.17 -5.19 1.53
C LYS A 18 13.12 -6.56 2.23
N ALA A 19 11.93 -7.00 2.65
CA ALA A 19 11.72 -8.32 3.23
C ALA A 19 11.65 -9.44 2.17
N GLY A 20 11.85 -9.12 0.88
CA GLY A 20 11.79 -10.08 -0.22
C GLY A 20 10.40 -10.28 -0.82
N GLY A 21 9.41 -9.47 -0.41
CA GLY A 21 8.09 -9.47 -1.02
C GLY A 21 8.11 -8.91 -2.45
N ASN A 22 7.17 -9.36 -3.28
CA ASN A 22 7.04 -8.88 -4.65
C ASN A 22 6.26 -7.55 -4.72
N VAL A 23 6.08 -7.03 -5.94
CA VAL A 23 5.38 -5.76 -6.17
C VAL A 23 3.90 -5.79 -5.74
N VAL A 24 3.24 -6.94 -5.84
CA VAL A 24 1.86 -7.13 -5.43
C VAL A 24 1.75 -7.18 -3.90
N ASP A 25 2.66 -7.89 -3.22
CA ASP A 25 2.72 -7.93 -1.75
C ASP A 25 2.88 -6.52 -1.18
N ALA A 26 3.80 -5.75 -1.76
CA ALA A 26 4.02 -4.36 -1.36
C ALA A 26 2.79 -3.49 -1.59
N ALA A 27 2.10 -3.64 -2.73
CA ALA A 27 0.88 -2.88 -3.04
C ALA A 27 -0.27 -3.23 -2.07
N VAL A 28 -0.46 -4.50 -1.73
CA VAL A 28 -1.47 -4.94 -0.75
C VAL A 28 -1.17 -4.37 0.64
N ALA A 29 0.08 -4.43 1.08
CA ALA A 29 0.48 -3.86 2.37
C ALA A 29 0.30 -2.33 2.43
N VAL A 30 0.60 -1.62 1.34
CA VAL A 30 0.34 -0.18 1.21
C VAL A 30 -1.16 0.10 1.32
N GLY A 31 -2.01 -0.68 0.65
CA GLY A 31 -3.47 -0.54 0.73
C GLY A 31 -4.01 -0.70 2.15
N TYR A 32 -3.57 -1.74 2.86
CA TYR A 32 -3.95 -1.94 4.26
C TYR A 32 -3.40 -0.85 5.19
N ALA A 33 -2.19 -0.36 4.94
CA ALA A 33 -1.66 0.77 5.70
C ALA A 33 -2.52 2.03 5.49
N LEU A 34 -2.87 2.37 4.25
CA LEU A 34 -3.72 3.52 3.93
C LEU A 34 -5.09 3.46 4.60
N ALA A 35 -5.68 2.27 4.75
CA ALA A 35 -6.93 2.11 5.48
C ALA A 35 -6.86 2.55 6.96
N VAL A 36 -5.64 2.67 7.52
CA VAL A 36 -5.41 3.12 8.90
C VAL A 36 -4.90 4.56 8.94
N VAL A 37 -3.89 4.87 8.11
CA VAL A 37 -3.16 6.16 8.18
C VAL A 37 -3.75 7.25 7.30
N ASP A 38 -4.73 6.92 6.44
CA ASP A 38 -5.47 7.85 5.60
C ASP A 38 -6.97 7.47 5.54
N PRO A 39 -7.68 7.44 6.69
CA PRO A 39 -9.01 6.83 6.79
C PRO A 39 -10.14 7.58 6.05
N CYS A 40 -9.91 8.83 5.65
CA CYS A 40 -10.88 9.57 4.82
C CYS A 40 -10.90 9.08 3.36
N CYS A 41 -9.82 8.45 2.89
CA CYS A 41 -9.67 7.99 1.51
C CYS A 41 -9.41 6.47 1.40
N GLY A 42 -8.64 5.89 2.33
CA GLY A 42 -8.42 4.46 2.47
C GLY A 42 -9.47 3.82 3.38
N ASN A 43 -10.16 2.78 2.89
CA ASN A 43 -11.13 2.04 3.70
C ASN A 43 -11.22 0.57 3.28
N LEU A 44 -11.62 -0.30 4.21
CA LEU A 44 -11.74 -1.74 3.99
C LEU A 44 -13.04 -2.15 3.26
N GLY A 45 -14.08 -1.32 3.34
CA GLY A 45 -15.40 -1.62 2.77
C GLY A 45 -15.58 -1.17 1.32
N GLY A 46 -14.58 -0.52 0.75
CA GLY A 46 -14.60 0.01 -0.61
C GLY A 46 -14.10 -1.00 -1.65
N GLY A 47 -13.77 -0.47 -2.83
CA GLY A 47 -13.18 -1.24 -3.92
C GLY A 47 -11.87 -0.62 -4.39
N GLY A 48 -11.16 -1.34 -5.25
CA GLY A 48 -9.90 -0.87 -5.82
C GLY A 48 -9.60 -1.55 -7.15
N PHE A 49 -8.70 -0.95 -7.92
CA PHE A 49 -8.23 -1.47 -9.18
C PHE A 49 -6.70 -1.55 -9.14
N MET A 50 -6.14 -2.60 -9.72
CA MET A 50 -4.71 -2.73 -9.93
C MET A 50 -4.46 -2.90 -11.42
N THR A 51 -3.52 -2.12 -11.95
CA THR A 51 -2.93 -2.37 -13.26
C THR A 51 -1.49 -2.79 -13.04
N ILE A 52 -1.07 -3.87 -13.69
CA ILE A 52 0.26 -4.45 -13.53
C ILE A 52 0.82 -4.77 -14.92
N ARG A 53 2.13 -4.56 -15.07
CA ARG A 53 2.90 -4.85 -16.28
C ARG A 53 4.05 -5.77 -15.96
#